data_AF-A0A844KFT8-F1
#
_entry.id   AF-A0A844KFT8-F1
#
_cell.length_a   1.000
_cell.length_b   1.000
_cell.length_c   1.000
_cell.angle_alpha   90.00
_cell.angle_beta   90.00
_cell.angle_gamma   90.00
#
_symmetry.space_group_name_H-M   'P 1'
#
loop_
_entity.id
_entity.type
_entity.pdbx_description
1 polymer ?
#
loop_
_entity_poly.entity_id
_entity_poly.type
_entity_poly.pdbx_seq_one_letter_code
_entity_poly.pdbx_strand_id
1 'polypeptide(L)' 'MVILRPVGTTGNRLKYLRKIRGLTRKEAAVKLDMKEERLQDLETGRKGLTLGEAIKYADIYNVSLEYIAGRKKVEY' A
#
# COMPACT_ATOMS: atom_id res chain seq x y z
N MET A 1 -3.94 -1.53 -16.86
CA MET A 1 -4.97 -1.40 -15.81
C MET A 1 -4.62 -2.34 -14.66
N VAL A 2 -4.54 -1.85 -13.42
CA VAL A 2 -4.26 -2.70 -12.25
C VAL A 2 -5.57 -3.36 -11.80
N ILE A 3 -5.61 -4.69 -11.74
CA ILE A 3 -6.75 -5.41 -11.15
C ILE A 3 -6.63 -5.31 -9.63
N LEU A 4 -7.49 -4.53 -8.99
CA LEU A 4 -7.48 -4.37 -7.54
C LEU A 4 -8.21 -5.54 -6.87
N ARG A 5 -7.51 -6.28 -6.01
CA ARG A 5 -8.13 -7.33 -5.20
C ARG A 5 -8.44 -6.83 -3.79
N PRO A 6 -9.61 -7.21 -3.23
CA PRO A 6 -9.84 -7.06 -1.80
C PRO A 6 -8.90 -8.01 -1.07
N VAL A 7 -8.03 -7.45 -0.23
CA VAL A 7 -7.12 -8.23 0.62
C VAL A 7 -7.32 -7.79 2.07
N GLY A 8 -7.11 -8.72 3.01
CA GLY A 8 -7.65 -8.62 4.37
C GLY A 8 -7.28 -7.33 5.11
N THR A 9 -5.98 -7.02 5.20
CA THR A 9 -5.46 -5.87 5.97
C THR A 9 -4.84 -4.81 5.07
N THR A 10 -4.69 -3.59 5.58
CA THR A 10 -3.97 -2.51 4.87
C THR A 10 -2.57 -2.94 4.46
N GLY A 11 -1.79 -3.55 5.37
CA GLY A 11 -0.46 -4.05 5.04
C GLY A 11 -0.44 -5.07 3.88
N ASN A 12 -1.46 -5.95 3.83
CA ASN A 12 -1.63 -6.87 2.70
C ASN A 12 -1.93 -6.15 1.38
N ARG A 13 -2.68 -5.02 1.40
CA ARG A 13 -2.91 -4.18 0.21
C ARG A 13 -1.62 -3.56 -0.28
N LEU A 14 -0.84 -2.97 0.62
CA LEU A 14 0.46 -2.37 0.27
C LEU A 14 1.41 -3.41 -0.35
N LYS A 15 1.50 -4.59 0.28
CA LYS A 15 2.29 -5.72 -0.22
C LYS A 15 1.80 -6.21 -1.59
N TYR A 16 0.48 -6.28 -1.78
CA TYR A 16 -0.12 -6.65 -3.05
C TYR A 16 0.28 -5.68 -4.16
N LEU A 17 0.10 -4.36 -3.94
CA LEU A 17 0.45 -3.31 -4.90
C LEU A 17 1.92 -3.38 -5.33
N ARG A 18 2.83 -3.64 -4.38
CA ARG A 18 4.23 -3.85 -4.70
C ARG A 18 4.44 -5.08 -5.58
N LYS A 19 3.85 -6.21 -5.21
CA LYS A 19 4.03 -7.50 -5.89
C LYS A 19 3.47 -7.51 -7.31
N ILE A 20 2.32 -6.90 -7.55
CA ILE A 20 1.75 -6.79 -8.92
C ILE A 20 2.59 -5.92 -9.86
N ARG A 21 3.43 -5.04 -9.31
CA ARG A 21 4.40 -4.24 -10.07
C ARG A 21 5.75 -4.94 -10.22
N GLY A 22 5.89 -6.17 -9.71
CA GLY A 22 7.13 -6.95 -9.78
C GLY A 22 8.25 -6.42 -8.88
N LEU A 23 7.97 -5.50 -7.96
CA LEU A 23 9.00 -4.80 -7.20
C LEU A 23 9.45 -5.61 -5.97
N THR A 24 10.76 -5.61 -5.72
CA THR A 24 11.34 -5.96 -4.42
C THR A 24 11.01 -4.89 -3.38
N ARG A 25 11.19 -5.20 -2.08
CA ARG A 25 10.96 -4.20 -1.03
C ARG A 25 11.93 -3.03 -1.16
N LYS A 26 13.22 -3.31 -1.36
CA LYS A 26 14.23 -2.30 -1.61
C LYS A 26 13.85 -1.33 -2.74
N GLU A 27 13.44 -1.83 -3.91
CA GLU A 27 13.04 -0.98 -5.03
C GLU A 27 11.79 -0.15 -4.72
N ALA A 28 10.78 -0.76 -4.08
CA ALA A 28 9.57 -0.04 -3.70
C ALA A 28 9.84 1.03 -2.63
N ALA A 29 10.74 0.76 -1.69
CA ALA A 29 11.14 1.70 -0.66
C ALA A 29 11.82 2.94 -1.27
N VAL A 30 12.69 2.74 -2.26
CA VAL A 30 13.28 3.85 -3.04
C VAL A 30 12.21 4.65 -3.76
N LYS A 31 11.25 3.99 -4.45
CA LYS A 31 10.15 4.68 -5.15
C LYS A 31 9.22 5.46 -4.22
N LEU A 32 9.00 4.95 -3.02
CA LEU A 32 8.15 5.57 -2.00
C LEU A 32 8.90 6.58 -1.13
N ASP A 33 10.20 6.77 -1.38
CA ASP A 33 11.07 7.63 -0.60
C ASP A 33 10.96 7.33 0.90
N MET A 34 11.24 6.07 1.25
CA MET A 34 11.24 5.58 2.64
C MET A 34 12.28 4.48 2.85
N LYS A 35 12.59 4.18 4.12
CA LYS A 35 13.45 3.07 4.49
C LYS A 35 12.78 1.72 4.21
N GLU A 36 13.56 0.72 3.79
CA GLU A 36 13.05 -0.64 3.53
C GLU A 36 12.41 -1.28 4.77
N GLU A 37 12.98 -1.05 5.95
CA GLU A 37 12.41 -1.50 7.24
C GLU A 37 11.04 -0.89 7.51
N ARG A 38 10.86 0.40 7.18
CA ARG A 38 9.56 1.08 7.31
C ARG A 38 8.54 0.43 6.39
N LEU A 39 8.91 0.14 5.15
CA LEU A 39 8.06 -0.60 4.21
C LEU A 39 7.71 -1.99 4.74
N GLN A 40 8.67 -2.72 5.32
CA GLN A 40 8.41 -4.03 5.91
C GLN A 40 7.41 -3.94 7.06
N ASP A 41 7.59 -2.99 7.98
CA ASP A 41 6.68 -2.78 9.13
C ASP A 41 5.24 -2.47 8.67
N LEU A 42 5.10 -1.70 7.60
CA LEU A 42 3.81 -1.40 6.98
C LEU A 42 3.18 -2.66 6.36
N GLU A 43 3.93 -3.42 5.56
CA GLU A 43 3.43 -4.63 4.89
C GLU A 43 3.04 -5.74 5.85
N THR A 44 3.76 -5.86 6.98
CA THR A 44 3.43 -6.85 8.02
C THR A 44 2.36 -6.35 8.99
N GLY A 45 1.96 -5.08 8.91
CA GLY A 45 1.01 -4.46 9.83
C GLY A 45 1.57 -4.25 11.24
N ARG A 46 2.90 -4.29 11.43
CA ARG A 46 3.54 -4.03 12.73
C ARG A 46 3.38 -2.57 13.14
N LYS A 47 3.35 -1.66 12.16
CA LYS A 47 3.09 -0.24 12.38
C LYS A 47 2.00 0.25 11.43
N GLY A 48 1.24 1.23 11.91
CA GLY A 48 0.22 1.91 11.13
C GLY A 48 0.82 2.76 10.00
N LEU A 49 0.00 2.97 8.98
CA LEU A 49 0.27 3.85 7.85
C LEU A 49 -0.16 5.28 8.23
N THR A 50 0.71 6.26 8.00
CA THR A 50 0.34 7.68 8.11
C THR A 50 -0.46 8.13 6.88
N LEU A 51 -1.20 9.24 6.99
CA LEU A 51 -1.92 9.79 5.83
C LEU A 51 -0.96 10.19 4.70
N GLY A 52 0.19 10.78 5.02
CA GLY A 52 1.20 11.14 4.01
C GLY A 52 1.74 9.93 3.26
N GLU A 53 2.01 8.83 3.96
CA GLU A 53 2.40 7.57 3.29
C GLU A 53 1.25 7.01 2.44
N ALA A 54 0.01 7.06 2.92
CA ALA A 54 -1.14 6.61 2.13
C ALA A 54 -1.28 7.37 0.81
N ILE A 55 -1.07 8.69 0.82
CA ILE A 55 -1.06 9.53 -0.38
C ILE A 55 0.09 9.12 -1.31
N LYS A 56 1.33 8.98 -0.80
CA LYS A 56 2.46 8.50 -1.62
C LYS A 56 2.15 7.16 -2.29
N TYR A 57 1.51 6.23 -1.58
CA TYR A 57 1.08 4.95 -2.14
C TYR A 57 0.02 5.10 -3.23
N ALA A 58 -0.98 5.94 -3.00
CA ALA A 58 -2.03 6.24 -3.97
C ALA A 58 -1.42 6.76 -5.28
N ASP A 59 -0.51 7.73 -5.19
CA ASP A 59 0.14 8.35 -6.35
C ASP A 59 1.06 7.38 -7.10
N ILE A 60 1.97 6.70 -6.38
CA ILE A 60 2.98 5.80 -6.99
C ILE A 60 2.31 4.60 -7.67
N TYR A 61 1.26 4.04 -7.06
CA TYR A 61 0.60 2.86 -7.60
C TYR A 61 -0.62 3.18 -8.47
N ASN A 62 -1.02 4.46 -8.54
CA ASN A 62 -2.20 4.98 -9.23
C ASN A 62 -3.49 4.29 -8.76
N VAL A 63 -3.77 4.40 -7.46
CA VAL A 63 -4.95 3.82 -6.78
C VAL A 63 -5.59 4.84 -5.84
N SER A 64 -6.85 4.65 -5.48
CA SER A 64 -7.53 5.57 -4.55
C SER A 64 -7.07 5.37 -3.10
N LEU A 65 -7.16 6.43 -2.30
CA LEU A 65 -6.96 6.36 -0.84
C LEU A 65 -7.94 5.39 -0.17
N GLU A 66 -9.16 5.26 -0.68
CA GLU A 66 -10.16 4.33 -0.16
C GLU A 66 -9.70 2.88 -0.31
N TYR A 67 -9.06 2.54 -1.43
CA TYR A 67 -8.46 1.23 -1.62
C TYR A 67 -7.35 1.01 -0.59
N ILE A 68 -6.43 1.96 -0.43
CA ILE A 68 -5.33 1.88 0.56
C ILE A 68 -5.88 1.69 1.97
N ALA A 69 -6.85 2.51 2.37
CA ALA A 69 -7.51 2.44 3.68
C ALA A 69 -8.31 1.15 3.87
N GLY A 70 -8.68 0.46 2.79
CA GLY A 70 -9.47 -0.76 2.84
C GLY A 70 -10.92 -0.54 3.25
N ARG A 71 -11.44 0.67 3.05
CA ARG A 71 -12.82 1.01 3.40
C ARG A 71 -13.77 0.19 2.51
N LYS A 72 -14.67 -0.57 3.13
CA LYS A 72 -15.82 -1.15 2.42
C LYS A 72 -16.85 -0.03 2.21
N LYS A 73 -17.47 0.03 1.04
CA LYS A 73 -18.64 0.89 0.83
C LYS A 73 -19.67 0.51 1.89
N VAL A 74 -20.13 1.50 2.63
CA VAL A 74 -21.33 1.39 3.47
C VAL A 74 -22.45 1.89 2.57
N GLU A 75 -23.39 1.02 2.23
CA GLU A 75 -24.64 1.45 1.61
C GLU A 75 -25.51 2.04 2.72
N TYR A 76 -25.95 3.28 2.54
CA TYR A 76 -26.83 4.01 3.45
C TYR A 76 -28.29 3.80 3.05
#